data_AF-A0A0E9MK02-F1
#
_entry.id   AF-A0A0E9MK02-F1
#
_cell.length_a   1.000
_cell.length_b   1.000
_cell.length_c   1.000
_cell.angle_alpha   90.00
_cell.angle_beta   90.00
_cell.angle_gamma   90.00
#
_symmetry.space_group_name_H-M   'P 1'
#
loop_
_entity.id
_entity.type
_entity.pdbx_description
1 polymer ?
#
loop_
_entity_poly.entity_id
_entity_poly.type
_entity_poly.pdbx_seq_one_letter_code
_entity_poly.pdbx_strand_id
1 'polypeptide(L)'
;MFKVRDNEPDYALLADKNSQTLNRYGLSIDKAHQGDALYGKSLNINGDGEIGSNPNRYKQHGFYFNADNCIACHACEAACSEKNDNPAHIAFRSVGFVEGGTYPNYQRLNISMACNHCDDPVCLKGCPTRAYTKFAEYGAVLQDPDICFGCGYCTWVCPYNAPQLDPVKGQVSKCNMCVDRLEVGLKPACVSACLGKALDFGVIENIPEGRAQAKTEIPGFPSPEITHPNIRFQQTRTTQRDMVRVDSTALKYHRDDTSGAFRPTLDPKHGYQRHWNLKKLLGSHENAHIAFTLSVQTVMGAFLLLILGGWLGNAQLSAFSGSVAYLPSLGLMLVLMSFGLFKLNMHLGKPLRFYRGFNNLRHSPVSREIAGVSLFFAGLAGYGFFTFFGGMTGSLIGAALTGSLRNLAATAGILGACLGGYYMIKLYLIPARPFWNHWHTGAAFVATALGLGALLLALTAWLTGALTNELGVVLTSVAATGFALEGIGLIAHARDLKSHGDEGAASFYEQTTTYGYPYWVRNGLLATSLLLAMGMGFTEQASGLAFGLLALTALASGILGRALFYVLVIPTTMPGAFFWRNKGFVEHAKEVGLANMPQVGVVPDAH
;
A
#
# COMPACT_ATOMS: atom_id res chain seq x y z
N MET A 1 21.29 26.26 -5.51
CA MET A 1 22.04 25.44 -4.53
C MET A 1 22.01 26.08 -3.14
N PHE A 2 22.49 25.39 -2.10
CA PHE A 2 22.60 25.96 -0.75
C PHE A 2 23.76 26.96 -0.66
N LYS A 3 23.54 28.12 -0.03
CA LYS A 3 24.59 29.13 0.15
C LYS A 3 25.49 28.76 1.33
N VAL A 4 26.76 28.44 1.04
CA VAL A 4 27.78 28.12 2.04
C VAL A 4 28.13 29.39 2.84
N ARG A 5 28.29 29.27 4.16
CA ARG A 5 28.78 30.36 5.02
C ARG A 5 30.31 30.38 5.04
N ASP A 6 30.90 31.56 5.17
CA ASP A 6 32.37 31.70 5.22
C ASP A 6 32.99 30.99 6.44
N ASN A 7 32.20 30.75 7.48
CA ASN A 7 32.58 30.10 8.73
C ASN A 7 31.81 28.78 8.98
N GLU A 8 31.56 27.99 7.92
CA GLU A 8 30.98 26.66 8.13
C GLU A 8 31.88 25.83 9.07
N PRO A 9 31.32 25.17 10.10
CA PRO A 9 32.11 24.38 11.01
C PRO A 9 32.55 23.07 10.37
N ASP A 10 33.75 22.59 10.71
CA ASP A 10 34.35 21.39 10.10
C ASP A 10 33.45 20.15 10.14
N TYR A 11 32.68 19.97 11.22
CA TYR A 11 31.77 18.82 11.36
C TYR A 11 30.61 18.83 10.35
N ALA A 12 30.31 19.98 9.73
CA ALA A 12 29.28 20.14 8.72
C ALA A 12 29.77 19.81 7.31
N LEU A 13 31.07 19.70 7.08
CA LEU A 13 31.66 19.35 5.80
C LEU A 13 31.51 17.84 5.53
N LEU A 14 31.31 17.47 4.27
CA LEU A 14 31.35 16.07 3.84
C LEU A 14 32.79 15.57 3.89
N ALA A 15 32.97 14.42 4.55
CA ALA A 15 34.27 13.77 4.57
C ALA A 15 34.53 13.07 3.24
N ASP A 16 35.73 13.28 2.69
CA ASP A 16 36.24 12.53 1.55
C ASP A 16 37.23 11.48 2.04
N LYS A 17 36.78 10.22 2.09
CA LYS A 17 37.61 9.07 2.44
C LYS A 17 37.58 8.08 1.28
N ASN A 18 38.68 7.38 1.06
CA ASN A 18 38.72 6.22 0.19
C ASN A 18 37.55 5.29 0.53
N SER A 19 36.74 4.98 -0.48
CA SER A 19 35.56 4.14 -0.30
C SER A 19 35.80 2.74 -0.78
N GLN A 20 35.04 1.80 -0.23
CA GLN A 20 34.89 0.48 -0.80
C GLN A 20 34.26 0.56 -2.20
N THR A 21 34.45 -0.47 -3.01
CA THR A 21 33.88 -0.57 -4.36
C THR A 21 32.49 -1.19 -4.35
N LEU A 22 32.27 -2.18 -3.48
CA LEU A 22 31.00 -2.87 -3.31
C LEU A 22 30.39 -2.54 -1.95
N ASN A 23 29.07 -2.50 -1.91
CA ASN A 23 28.33 -2.46 -0.66
C ASN A 23 28.21 -3.87 -0.06
N ARG A 24 27.71 -3.97 1.17
CA ARG A 24 27.52 -5.26 1.87
C ARG A 24 26.52 -6.22 1.21
N TYR A 25 25.76 -5.73 0.23
CA TYR A 25 24.81 -6.52 -0.56
C TYR A 25 25.45 -7.02 -1.87
N GLY A 26 26.75 -6.78 -2.08
CA GLY A 26 27.48 -7.16 -3.29
C GLY A 26 27.20 -6.25 -4.50
N LEU A 27 26.55 -5.10 -4.31
CA LEU A 27 26.25 -4.14 -5.38
C LEU A 27 27.32 -3.05 -5.45
N SER A 28 27.56 -2.53 -6.66
CA SER A 28 28.47 -1.39 -6.85
C SER A 28 28.03 -0.16 -6.06
N ILE A 29 28.99 0.44 -5.36
CA ILE A 29 28.84 1.76 -4.74
C ILE A 29 28.89 2.85 -5.80
N ASP A 30 29.74 2.72 -6.81
CA ASP A 30 29.77 3.63 -7.96
C ASP A 30 28.50 3.48 -8.80
N LYS A 31 27.84 4.61 -9.09
CA LYS A 31 26.54 4.70 -9.77
C LYS A 31 26.63 5.24 -11.19
N ALA A 32 27.71 5.91 -11.53
CA ALA A 32 28.05 6.32 -12.88
C ALA A 32 29.56 6.54 -12.99
N HIS A 33 30.11 6.24 -14.16
CA HIS A 33 31.51 6.44 -14.51
C HIS A 33 31.66 7.49 -15.61
N GLN A 34 32.87 8.02 -15.77
CA GLN A 34 33.18 8.93 -16.86
C GLN A 34 32.92 8.24 -18.20
N GLY A 35 32.09 8.85 -19.04
CA GLY A 35 31.61 8.26 -20.30
C GLY A 35 30.16 7.78 -20.25
N ASP A 36 29.58 7.56 -19.06
CA ASP A 36 28.16 7.25 -18.93
C ASP A 36 27.28 8.46 -19.29
N ALA A 37 26.11 8.21 -19.88
CA ALA A 37 25.18 9.26 -20.29
C ALA A 37 24.69 10.17 -19.14
N LEU A 38 24.73 9.65 -17.92
CA LEU A 38 24.32 10.37 -16.70
C LEU A 38 25.48 11.13 -16.04
N TYR A 39 26.73 10.88 -16.44
CA TYR A 39 27.89 11.55 -15.87
C TYR A 39 27.96 13.01 -16.34
N GLY A 40 28.30 13.91 -15.41
CA GLY A 40 28.38 15.36 -15.64
C GLY A 40 27.02 16.02 -15.86
N LYS A 41 25.91 15.39 -15.48
CA LYS A 41 24.57 15.99 -15.57
C LYS A 41 24.24 16.77 -14.31
N SER A 42 23.65 17.94 -14.50
CA SER A 42 23.10 18.74 -13.40
C SER A 42 21.81 18.10 -12.88
N LEU A 43 21.63 18.16 -11.56
CA LEU A 43 20.37 17.83 -10.90
C LEU A 43 19.30 18.93 -11.05
N ASN A 44 19.67 20.12 -11.55
CA ASN A 44 18.83 21.32 -11.64
C ASN A 44 18.07 21.59 -10.32
N ILE A 45 18.80 21.96 -9.28
CA ILE A 45 18.25 22.06 -7.92
C ILE A 45 17.66 23.46 -7.72
N ASN A 46 16.33 23.56 -7.67
CA ASN A 46 15.61 24.83 -7.52
C ASN A 46 15.95 25.86 -8.62
N GLY A 47 16.09 25.39 -9.86
CA GLY A 47 16.46 26.23 -11.01
C GLY A 47 17.96 26.50 -11.14
N ASP A 48 18.76 25.95 -10.24
CA ASP A 48 20.22 26.06 -10.27
C ASP A 48 20.83 24.85 -10.99
N GLY A 49 21.45 25.12 -12.14
CA GLY A 49 22.07 24.14 -13.01
C GLY A 49 23.54 23.82 -12.67
N GLU A 50 24.12 24.42 -11.64
CA GLU A 50 25.49 24.13 -11.23
C GLU A 50 25.70 22.65 -10.85
N ILE A 51 26.94 22.19 -10.97
CA ILE A 51 27.35 20.82 -10.69
C ILE A 51 28.36 20.85 -9.56
N GLY A 52 28.09 20.09 -8.51
CA GLY A 52 28.97 19.99 -7.36
C GLY A 52 30.34 19.39 -7.71
N SER A 53 31.38 19.91 -7.06
CA SER A 53 32.77 19.44 -7.21
C SER A 53 33.12 18.24 -6.31
N ASN A 54 32.14 17.66 -5.63
CA ASN A 54 32.36 16.54 -4.72
C ASN A 54 32.94 15.32 -5.46
N PRO A 55 34.15 14.83 -5.09
CA PRO A 55 34.79 13.71 -5.79
C PRO A 55 34.01 12.39 -5.66
N ASN A 56 33.16 12.26 -4.64
CA ASN A 56 32.29 11.10 -4.46
C ASN A 56 30.87 11.33 -4.99
N ARG A 57 30.61 12.37 -5.79
CA ARG A 57 29.27 12.70 -6.31
C ARG A 57 28.52 11.50 -6.90
N TYR A 58 29.20 10.57 -7.59
CA TYR A 58 28.56 9.40 -8.21
C TYR A 58 28.65 8.11 -7.39
N LYS A 59 28.83 8.20 -6.08
CA LYS A 59 28.84 7.04 -5.17
C LYS A 59 27.54 6.95 -4.38
N GLN A 60 27.14 5.73 -3.99
CA GLN A 60 26.03 5.55 -3.07
C GLN A 60 26.36 6.19 -1.72
N HIS A 61 25.54 7.15 -1.32
CA HIS A 61 25.61 7.72 0.02
C HIS A 61 24.53 7.14 0.92
N GLY A 62 24.74 7.27 2.23
CA GLY A 62 23.80 6.81 3.23
C GLY A 62 24.02 7.43 4.59
N PHE A 63 23.09 7.16 5.49
CA PHE A 63 23.17 7.62 6.87
C PHE A 63 23.93 6.62 7.74
N TYR A 64 24.57 7.14 8.77
CA TYR A 64 25.10 6.36 9.87
C TYR A 64 24.42 6.81 11.17
N PHE A 65 23.90 5.87 11.96
CA PHE A 65 23.23 6.15 13.22
C PHE A 65 23.85 5.36 14.36
N ASN A 66 24.51 6.05 15.29
CA ASN A 66 24.93 5.51 16.56
C ASN A 66 23.83 5.73 17.60
N ALA A 67 23.14 4.66 17.96
CA ALA A 67 22.04 4.67 18.92
C ALA A 67 22.51 4.91 20.37
N ASP A 68 23.77 4.57 20.71
CA ASP A 68 24.33 4.77 22.04
C ASP A 68 24.48 6.26 22.39
N ASN A 69 24.62 7.11 21.37
CA ASN A 69 24.80 8.56 21.51
C ASN A 69 23.50 9.36 21.38
N CYS A 70 22.41 8.73 20.94
CA CYS A 70 21.17 9.44 20.68
C CYS A 70 20.45 9.77 21.99
N ILE A 71 20.37 11.06 22.32
CA ILE A 71 19.66 11.56 23.52
C ILE A 71 18.21 11.98 23.25
N ALA A 72 17.68 11.70 22.04
CA ALA A 72 16.35 12.11 21.60
C ALA A 72 16.02 13.60 21.87
N CYS A 73 16.92 14.51 21.52
CA CYS A 73 16.70 15.95 21.67
C CYS A 73 15.83 16.57 20.54
N HIS A 74 15.45 15.78 19.52
CA HIS A 74 14.66 16.21 18.36
C HIS A 74 15.26 17.34 17.48
N ALA A 75 16.49 17.80 17.77
CA ALA A 75 17.18 18.82 16.95
C ALA A 75 17.32 18.42 15.48
N CYS A 76 17.52 17.13 15.19
CA CYS A 76 17.63 16.63 13.83
C CYS A 76 16.29 16.65 13.06
N GLU A 77 15.15 16.59 13.76
CA GLU A 77 13.82 16.75 13.17
C GLU A 77 13.54 18.22 12.85
N ALA A 78 13.80 19.11 13.81
CA ALA A 78 13.61 20.55 13.67
C ALA A 78 14.46 21.09 12.50
N ALA A 79 15.76 20.80 12.49
CA ALA A 79 16.66 21.23 11.42
C ALA A 79 16.27 20.65 10.06
N CYS A 80 15.74 19.42 10.01
CA CYS A 80 15.25 18.85 8.77
C CYS A 80 13.98 19.55 8.27
N SER A 81 13.10 19.94 9.19
CA SER A 81 11.83 20.59 8.87
C SER A 81 12.03 22.03 8.45
N GLU A 82 12.83 22.80 9.18
CA GLU A 82 13.20 24.17 8.82
C GLU A 82 13.89 24.23 7.46
N LYS A 83 14.88 23.35 7.20
CA LYS A 83 15.60 23.32 5.93
C LYS A 83 14.70 23.05 4.72
N ASN A 84 13.67 22.24 4.90
CA ASN A 84 12.78 21.81 3.80
C ASN A 84 11.42 22.52 3.81
N ASP A 85 11.21 23.49 4.70
CA ASP A 85 9.93 24.18 4.88
C ASP A 85 8.75 23.20 5.03
N ASN A 86 8.94 22.19 5.89
CA ASN A 86 7.92 21.19 6.12
C ASN A 86 6.78 21.78 6.98
N PRO A 87 5.51 21.57 6.61
CA PRO A 87 4.40 21.90 7.49
C PRO A 87 4.39 20.97 8.72
N ALA A 88 3.72 21.39 9.79
CA ALA A 88 3.74 20.68 11.09
C ALA A 88 3.27 19.21 11.02
N HIS A 89 2.45 18.84 10.03
CA HIS A 89 1.95 17.47 9.83
C HIS A 89 2.86 16.59 8.96
N ILE A 90 4.01 17.09 8.50
CA ILE A 90 4.99 16.35 7.68
C ILE A 90 6.35 16.38 8.37
N ALA A 91 6.97 15.20 8.54
CA ALA A 91 8.29 15.09 9.14
C ALA A 91 9.19 14.13 8.35
N PHE A 92 10.15 14.66 7.58
CA PHE A 92 11.06 13.84 6.75
C PHE A 92 12.03 12.99 7.55
N ARG A 93 12.35 13.42 8.77
CA ARG A 93 13.09 12.66 9.78
C ARG A 93 12.26 12.64 11.05
N SER A 94 12.26 11.51 11.74
CA SER A 94 11.57 11.35 13.02
C SER A 94 12.42 10.59 14.02
N VAL A 95 12.26 10.91 15.29
CA VAL A 95 12.93 10.37 16.45
C VAL A 95 11.88 9.66 17.30
N GLY A 96 12.13 8.38 17.54
CA GLY A 96 11.33 7.53 18.38
C GLY A 96 12.17 6.78 19.39
N PHE A 97 11.52 5.91 20.15
CA PHE A 97 12.20 5.06 21.11
C PHE A 97 11.44 3.76 21.37
N VAL A 98 12.20 2.78 21.85
CA VAL A 98 11.70 1.54 22.46
C VAL A 98 12.26 1.42 23.85
N GLU A 99 11.51 0.77 24.73
CA GLU A 99 11.82 0.64 26.15
C GLU A 99 11.87 -0.81 26.56
N GLY A 100 12.71 -1.16 27.53
CA GLY A 100 12.81 -2.54 28.01
C GLY A 100 13.16 -2.59 29.47
N GLY A 101 12.82 -3.71 30.11
CA GLY A 101 13.09 -3.95 31.52
C GLY A 101 12.17 -3.17 32.46
N THR A 102 12.39 -3.35 33.75
CA THR A 102 11.62 -2.72 34.84
C THR A 102 12.58 -2.18 35.88
N TYR A 103 12.10 -1.29 36.77
CA TYR A 103 12.93 -0.74 37.85
C TYR A 103 13.61 -1.86 38.66
N PRO A 104 14.92 -1.75 38.96
CA PRO A 104 15.85 -0.65 38.66
C PRO A 104 16.56 -0.75 37.30
N ASN A 105 16.32 -1.81 36.51
CA ASN A 105 17.03 -2.14 35.27
C ASN A 105 16.27 -1.71 33.99
N TYR A 106 15.59 -0.58 34.03
CA TYR A 106 14.92 -0.01 32.86
C TYR A 106 15.93 0.54 31.84
N GLN A 107 15.65 0.36 30.56
CA GLN A 107 16.44 0.89 29.46
C GLN A 107 15.56 1.50 28.37
N ARG A 108 16.06 2.56 27.75
CA ARG A 108 15.45 3.21 26.58
C ARG A 108 16.45 3.29 25.45
N LEU A 109 16.06 2.85 24.26
CA LEU A 109 16.83 2.98 23.03
C LEU A 109 16.17 4.04 22.14
N ASN A 110 16.85 5.16 21.97
CA ASN A 110 16.39 6.23 21.08
C ASN A 110 16.82 5.95 19.63
N ILE A 111 15.94 6.25 18.69
CA ILE A 111 16.13 5.90 17.28
C ILE A 111 15.73 7.07 16.39
N SER A 112 16.63 7.54 15.53
CA SER A 112 16.34 8.58 14.53
C SER A 112 16.32 8.00 13.12
N MET A 113 15.22 8.17 12.41
CA MET A 113 14.96 7.56 11.11
C MET A 113 14.51 8.59 10.08
N ALA A 114 14.90 8.35 8.83
CA ALA A 114 14.48 9.11 7.66
C ALA A 114 14.38 8.16 6.45
N CYS A 115 14.27 8.70 5.23
CA CYS A 115 14.42 7.89 4.03
C CYS A 115 15.83 7.29 3.96
N ASN A 116 15.91 5.98 3.70
CA ASN A 116 17.17 5.25 3.58
C ASN A 116 17.77 5.27 2.16
N HIS A 117 17.13 5.93 1.19
CA HIS A 117 17.58 6.04 -0.21
C HIS A 117 18.15 4.73 -0.76
N CYS A 118 17.32 3.69 -0.69
CA CYS A 118 17.74 2.29 -0.79
C CYS A 118 18.34 1.93 -2.15
N ASP A 119 19.08 0.82 -2.19
CA ASP A 119 19.56 0.25 -3.45
C ASP A 119 18.45 -0.32 -4.32
N ASP A 120 17.46 -0.95 -3.70
CA ASP A 120 16.22 -1.36 -4.35
C ASP A 120 15.01 -0.54 -3.84
N PRO A 121 14.75 0.66 -4.41
CA PRO A 121 13.68 1.53 -3.95
C PRO A 121 12.29 1.01 -4.36
N VAL A 122 11.65 0.27 -3.46
CA VAL A 122 10.26 -0.19 -3.61
C VAL A 122 9.25 0.94 -3.81
N CYS A 123 9.51 2.14 -3.28
CA CYS A 123 8.67 3.32 -3.52
C CYS A 123 8.69 3.78 -4.98
N LEU A 124 9.83 3.64 -5.67
CA LEU A 124 9.96 3.92 -7.11
C LEU A 124 9.22 2.88 -7.93
N LYS A 125 9.42 1.59 -7.59
CA LYS A 125 8.70 0.49 -8.23
C LYS A 125 7.19 0.64 -8.06
N GLY A 126 6.73 1.03 -6.87
CA GLY A 126 5.30 1.20 -6.60
C GLY A 126 4.66 2.39 -7.30
N CYS A 127 5.38 3.50 -7.50
CA CYS A 127 4.81 4.73 -8.04
C CYS A 127 4.32 4.58 -9.49
N PRO A 128 3.03 4.78 -9.79
CA PRO A 128 2.51 4.62 -11.15
C PRO A 128 2.89 5.77 -12.09
N THR A 129 3.17 6.97 -11.56
CA THR A 129 3.41 8.17 -12.37
C THR A 129 4.86 8.39 -12.77
N ARG A 130 5.79 7.57 -12.26
CA ARG A 130 7.24 7.81 -12.27
C ARG A 130 7.63 9.12 -11.59
N ALA A 131 6.92 9.51 -10.53
CA ALA A 131 7.31 10.63 -9.68
C ALA A 131 8.57 10.35 -8.84
N TYR A 132 9.17 9.16 -8.93
CA TYR A 132 10.39 8.81 -8.20
C TYR A 132 11.51 8.50 -9.18
N THR A 133 12.69 9.03 -8.88
CA THR A 133 13.91 8.77 -9.64
C THR A 133 15.04 8.44 -8.66
N LYS A 134 15.80 7.38 -8.93
CA LYS A 134 17.08 7.16 -8.27
C LYS A 134 18.16 7.80 -9.13
N PHE A 135 18.73 8.89 -8.64
CA PHE A 135 19.79 9.62 -9.32
C PHE A 135 21.14 8.91 -9.14
N ALA A 136 22.02 9.04 -10.14
CA ALA A 136 23.39 8.53 -10.03
C ALA A 136 24.16 9.33 -8.97
N GLU A 137 23.84 10.61 -8.86
CA GLU A 137 24.30 11.52 -7.84
C GLU A 137 23.88 11.06 -6.45
N TYR A 138 24.88 10.75 -5.63
CA TYR A 138 24.77 10.29 -4.25
C TYR A 138 23.94 9.01 -4.06
N GLY A 139 23.52 8.36 -5.16
CA GLY A 139 22.48 7.33 -5.14
C GLY A 139 21.14 7.84 -4.58
N ALA A 140 20.85 9.14 -4.71
CA ALA A 140 19.69 9.77 -4.10
C ALA A 140 18.39 9.35 -4.79
N VAL A 141 17.52 8.65 -4.05
CA VAL A 141 16.12 8.45 -4.46
C VAL A 141 15.37 9.75 -4.18
N LEU A 142 14.91 10.48 -5.18
CA LEU A 142 14.15 11.72 -5.03
C LEU A 142 12.70 11.55 -5.53
N GLN A 143 11.80 12.37 -5.01
CA GLN A 143 10.40 12.38 -5.41
C GLN A 143 10.02 13.76 -5.95
N ASP A 144 9.34 13.76 -7.09
CA ASP A 144 8.88 14.94 -7.80
C ASP A 144 7.39 15.20 -7.45
N PRO A 145 7.07 16.32 -6.77
CA PRO A 145 5.70 16.68 -6.41
C PRO A 145 4.83 17.12 -7.60
N ASP A 146 5.42 17.58 -8.70
CA ASP A 146 4.74 18.06 -9.90
C ASP A 146 4.26 16.90 -10.78
N ILE A 147 4.95 15.76 -10.73
CA ILE A 147 4.48 14.53 -11.37
C ILE A 147 3.51 13.76 -10.47
N CYS A 148 3.59 13.97 -9.15
CA CYS A 148 2.76 13.28 -8.17
C CYS A 148 1.28 13.68 -8.28
N PHE A 149 0.43 12.69 -8.07
CA PHE A 149 -1.03 12.81 -8.03
C PHE A 149 -1.66 12.28 -6.73
N GLY A 150 -0.84 11.95 -5.74
CA GLY A 150 -1.31 11.68 -4.38
C GLY A 150 -1.97 10.31 -4.15
N CYS A 151 -1.71 9.28 -4.96
CA CYS A 151 -2.30 7.94 -4.74
C CYS A 151 -1.90 7.22 -3.43
N GLY A 152 -0.90 7.72 -2.70
CA GLY A 152 -0.48 7.12 -1.43
C GLY A 152 0.22 5.75 -1.51
N TYR A 153 0.17 5.00 -2.62
CA TYR A 153 0.69 3.63 -2.68
C TYR A 153 2.18 3.48 -2.26
N CYS A 154 3.01 4.49 -2.50
CA CYS A 154 4.40 4.52 -2.04
C CYS A 154 4.57 4.51 -0.50
N THR A 155 3.56 4.96 0.26
CA THR A 155 3.55 4.90 1.73
C THR A 155 3.25 3.48 2.23
N TRP A 156 2.53 2.67 1.45
CA TRP A 156 2.23 1.28 1.78
C TRP A 156 3.43 0.35 1.53
N VAL A 157 4.12 0.53 0.40
CA VAL A 157 5.26 -0.34 0.04
C VAL A 157 6.55 0.01 0.80
N CYS A 158 6.68 1.23 1.33
CA CYS A 158 7.87 1.62 2.09
C CYS A 158 7.83 1.06 3.51
N PRO A 159 8.78 0.19 3.92
CA PRO A 159 8.82 -0.35 5.28
C PRO A 159 9.30 0.68 6.32
N TYR A 160 9.82 1.83 5.88
CA TYR A 160 10.37 2.85 6.78
C TYR A 160 9.40 4.00 7.05
N ASN A 161 8.19 3.96 6.45
CA ASN A 161 7.21 5.04 6.49
C ASN A 161 7.83 6.42 6.15
N ALA A 162 8.76 6.42 5.17
CA ALA A 162 9.49 7.63 4.78
C ALA A 162 8.67 8.53 3.84
N PRO A 163 8.00 8.01 2.79
CA PRO A 163 6.99 8.75 2.05
C PRO A 163 5.79 9.07 2.93
N GLN A 164 5.36 10.33 2.92
CA GLN A 164 4.18 10.82 3.64
C GLN A 164 3.24 11.52 2.67
N LEU A 165 1.97 11.11 2.68
CA LEU A 165 0.92 11.79 1.94
C LEU A 165 0.58 13.08 2.70
N ASP A 166 0.72 14.21 2.02
CA ASP A 166 0.23 15.50 2.50
C ASP A 166 -1.25 15.63 2.09
N PRO A 167 -2.20 15.54 3.05
CA PRO A 167 -3.62 15.62 2.74
C PRO A 167 -4.04 17.04 2.30
N VAL A 168 -3.24 18.07 2.60
CA VAL A 168 -3.52 19.45 2.22
C VAL A 168 -3.09 19.71 0.78
N LYS A 169 -1.87 19.30 0.42
CA LYS A 169 -1.33 19.49 -0.95
C LYS A 169 -1.75 18.39 -1.94
N GLY A 170 -2.39 17.32 -1.47
CA GLY A 170 -2.81 16.20 -2.31
C GLY A 170 -1.64 15.47 -3.00
N GLN A 171 -0.48 15.43 -2.33
CA GLN A 171 0.74 14.85 -2.90
C GLN A 171 1.57 14.16 -1.83
N VAL A 172 2.39 13.20 -2.25
CA VAL A 172 3.37 12.58 -1.34
C VAL A 172 4.64 13.42 -1.33
N SER A 173 5.30 13.48 -0.18
CA SER A 173 6.62 14.08 0.00
C SER A 173 7.50 13.20 0.89
N LYS A 174 8.83 13.41 0.85
CA LYS A 174 9.80 12.69 1.68
C LYS A 174 11.16 13.40 1.70
N CYS A 175 12.04 12.94 2.58
CA CYS A 175 13.46 13.33 2.61
C CYS A 175 14.10 13.31 1.21
N ASN A 176 14.80 14.40 0.88
CA ASN A 176 15.51 14.64 -0.37
C ASN A 176 17.04 14.47 -0.23
N MET A 177 17.51 13.80 0.83
CA MET A 177 18.94 13.65 1.18
C MET A 177 19.70 14.98 1.38
N CYS A 178 19.01 16.14 1.39
CA CYS A 178 19.65 17.45 1.29
C CYS A 178 20.65 17.54 0.12
N VAL A 179 20.31 17.03 -1.06
CA VAL A 179 21.19 17.05 -2.26
C VAL A 179 21.72 18.46 -2.58
N ASP A 180 20.94 19.49 -2.28
CA ASP A 180 21.32 20.91 -2.40
C ASP A 180 22.52 21.31 -1.51
N ARG A 181 22.67 20.65 -0.36
CA ARG A 181 23.83 20.79 0.54
C ARG A 181 24.98 19.88 0.09
N LEU A 182 24.67 18.67 -0.39
CA LEU A 182 25.69 17.72 -0.83
C LEU A 182 26.50 18.25 -2.01
N GLU A 183 25.83 18.90 -2.99
CA GLU A 183 26.50 19.50 -4.16
C GLU A 183 27.52 20.59 -3.79
N VAL A 184 27.36 21.26 -2.63
CA VAL A 184 28.31 22.27 -2.14
C VAL A 184 29.24 21.74 -1.05
N GLY A 185 29.38 20.43 -0.94
CA GLY A 185 30.32 19.79 0.00
C GLY A 185 29.86 19.75 1.46
N LEU A 186 28.57 20.04 1.74
CA LEU A 186 28.02 20.05 3.09
C LEU A 186 27.21 18.79 3.39
N LYS A 187 27.28 18.31 4.63
CA LYS A 187 26.44 17.23 5.15
C LYS A 187 24.97 17.66 5.24
N PRO A 188 24.01 16.70 5.26
CA PRO A 188 22.59 17.00 5.46
C PRO A 188 22.34 17.78 6.76
N ALA A 189 21.35 18.70 6.75
CA ALA A 189 21.08 19.58 7.90
C ALA A 189 20.82 18.81 9.21
N CYS A 190 20.09 17.69 9.14
CA CYS A 190 19.82 16.84 10.29
C CYS A 190 21.07 16.22 10.94
N VAL A 191 22.15 16.03 10.16
CA VAL A 191 23.44 15.51 10.63
C VAL A 191 24.23 16.62 11.29
N SER A 192 24.34 17.78 10.64
CA SER A 192 25.02 18.96 11.19
C SER A 192 24.39 19.44 12.51
N ALA A 193 23.08 19.30 12.68
CA ALA A 193 22.37 19.68 13.91
C ALA A 193 22.43 18.64 15.04
N CYS A 194 23.08 17.49 14.84
CA CYS A 194 23.04 16.40 15.81
C CYS A 194 23.98 16.64 17.01
N LEU A 195 23.42 17.16 18.11
CA LEU A 195 24.18 17.50 19.32
C LEU A 195 24.98 16.33 19.91
N GLY A 196 24.38 15.13 19.95
CA GLY A 196 25.06 13.93 20.47
C GLY A 196 26.07 13.31 19.51
N LYS A 197 26.22 13.86 18.29
CA LYS A 197 26.89 13.19 17.17
C LYS A 197 26.38 11.76 17.02
N ALA A 198 25.07 11.56 17.12
CA ALA A 198 24.45 10.25 16.91
C ALA A 198 24.27 9.96 15.41
N LEU A 199 24.17 11.00 14.58
CA LEU A 199 24.04 10.91 13.13
C LEU A 199 25.36 11.28 12.46
N ASP A 200 25.68 10.56 11.38
CA ASP A 200 26.68 10.94 10.40
C ASP A 200 26.19 10.59 8.98
N PHE A 201 26.93 11.03 7.97
CA PHE A 201 26.59 10.84 6.57
C PHE A 201 27.83 10.87 5.67
N GLY A 202 27.83 10.02 4.65
CA GLY A 202 28.89 9.91 3.66
C GLY A 202 28.65 8.78 2.68
N VAL A 203 29.69 8.37 1.96
CA VAL A 203 29.66 7.18 1.11
C VAL A 203 29.34 5.95 1.96
N ILE A 204 28.41 5.11 1.49
CA ILE A 204 27.97 3.93 2.23
C ILE A 204 29.12 2.93 2.42
N GLU A 205 29.06 2.17 3.52
CA GLU A 205 30.12 1.27 4.04
C GLU A 205 31.38 1.95 4.58
N ASN A 206 31.58 3.25 4.36
CA ASN A 206 32.61 3.97 5.08
C ASN A 206 32.14 4.18 6.53
N ILE A 207 32.81 3.52 7.47
CA ILE A 207 32.53 3.69 8.89
C ILE A 207 33.07 5.07 9.31
N PRO A 208 32.24 5.96 9.89
CA PRO A 208 32.69 7.25 10.37
C PRO A 208 33.75 7.12 11.46
N GLU A 209 34.57 8.15 11.61
CA GLU A 209 35.63 8.16 12.63
C GLU A 209 35.06 8.04 14.05
N GLY A 210 35.76 7.30 14.91
CA GLY A 210 35.32 7.05 16.29
C GLY A 210 34.15 6.06 16.41
N ARG A 211 33.85 5.30 15.34
CA ARG A 211 32.82 4.26 15.35
C ARG A 211 33.41 2.88 15.07
N ALA A 212 32.73 1.85 15.55
CA ALA A 212 33.22 0.47 15.53
C ALA A 212 32.28 -0.51 14.81
N GLN A 213 31.00 -0.18 14.64
CA GLN A 213 30.00 -1.09 14.06
C GLN A 213 29.37 -0.52 12.79
N ALA A 214 28.89 -1.39 11.91
CA ALA A 214 28.09 -1.02 10.75
C ALA A 214 26.93 -2.03 10.59
N LYS A 215 26.13 -2.20 11.64
CA LYS A 215 24.97 -3.10 11.64
C LYS A 215 23.93 -2.59 10.62
N THR A 216 23.15 -3.50 10.05
CA THR A 216 22.02 -3.17 9.14
C THR A 216 20.68 -3.09 9.84
N GLU A 217 20.64 -3.49 11.11
CA GLU A 217 19.42 -3.59 11.89
C GLU A 217 19.68 -3.22 13.35
N ILE A 218 18.59 -2.80 14.00
CA ILE A 218 18.44 -2.48 15.41
C ILE A 218 17.02 -2.92 15.81
N PRO A 219 16.65 -2.98 17.10
CA PRO A 219 15.30 -3.35 17.51
C PRO A 219 14.20 -2.62 16.72
N GLY A 220 13.36 -3.40 16.04
CA GLY A 220 12.24 -2.90 15.23
C GLY A 220 12.57 -2.35 13.85
N PHE A 221 13.83 -2.46 13.41
CA PHE A 221 14.18 -2.17 12.03
C PHE A 221 13.63 -3.27 11.09
N PRO A 222 12.88 -2.90 10.02
CA PRO A 222 12.40 -3.87 9.05
C PRO A 222 13.53 -4.62 8.36
N SER A 223 13.26 -5.84 7.91
CA SER A 223 14.25 -6.68 7.21
C SER A 223 14.96 -5.90 6.09
N PRO A 224 16.31 -5.81 6.11
CA PRO A 224 17.09 -5.14 5.08
C PRO A 224 16.91 -5.74 3.68
N GLU A 225 16.56 -7.03 3.59
CA GLU A 225 16.37 -7.76 2.32
C GLU A 225 15.23 -7.21 1.45
N ILE A 226 14.30 -6.45 2.03
CA ILE A 226 13.17 -5.88 1.27
C ILE A 226 13.65 -4.79 0.30
N THR A 227 14.66 -3.99 0.70
CA THR A 227 15.02 -2.79 -0.07
C THR A 227 16.52 -2.54 -0.21
N HIS A 228 17.38 -3.27 0.51
CA HIS A 228 18.81 -2.97 0.65
C HIS A 228 19.03 -1.50 1.10
N PRO A 229 18.66 -1.14 2.33
CA PRO A 229 18.68 0.23 2.80
C PRO A 229 20.11 0.79 2.98
N ASN A 230 20.30 2.06 2.62
CA ASN A 230 21.56 2.79 2.82
C ASN A 230 21.55 3.54 4.16
N ILE A 231 21.44 2.77 5.23
CA ILE A 231 21.66 3.21 6.62
C ILE A 231 22.47 2.16 7.38
N ARG A 232 23.40 2.60 8.23
CA ARG A 232 24.17 1.72 9.12
C ARG A 232 24.00 2.14 10.56
N PHE A 233 24.08 1.15 11.45
CA PHE A 233 23.82 1.33 12.87
C PHE A 233 25.02 0.94 13.72
N GLN A 234 25.19 1.65 14.83
CA GLN A 234 25.97 1.21 15.97
C GLN A 234 25.08 1.19 17.21
N GLN A 235 25.18 0.09 17.95
CA GLN A 235 24.55 -0.11 19.24
C GLN A 235 25.44 -1.10 20.00
N THR A 236 26.30 -0.58 20.87
CA THR A 236 27.26 -1.36 21.67
C THR A 236 26.74 -1.60 23.07
N ARG A 237 25.86 -0.74 23.60
CA ARG A 237 25.26 -0.91 24.94
C ARG A 237 24.25 -2.04 24.92
N THR A 238 24.47 -3.07 25.75
CA THR A 238 23.55 -4.21 25.86
C THR A 238 22.13 -3.74 26.19
N THR A 239 21.19 -4.13 25.33
CA THR A 239 19.75 -3.88 25.51
C THR A 239 19.09 -4.99 26.33
N GLN A 240 17.88 -4.74 26.81
CA GLN A 240 17.03 -5.79 27.36
C GLN A 240 16.62 -6.79 26.27
N ARG A 241 16.22 -7.98 26.72
CA ARG A 241 15.77 -9.04 25.82
C ARG A 241 14.48 -8.65 25.09
N ASP A 242 13.55 -8.04 25.81
CA ASP A 242 12.33 -7.48 25.26
C ASP A 242 12.43 -5.95 25.20
N MET A 243 12.20 -5.40 24.01
CA MET A 243 12.11 -3.96 23.76
C MET A 243 10.72 -3.61 23.24
N VAL A 244 9.93 -2.91 24.03
CA VAL A 244 8.52 -2.58 23.80
C VAL A 244 8.37 -1.23 23.10
N ARG A 245 7.38 -1.12 22.20
CA ARG A 245 6.98 0.15 21.60
C ARG A 245 6.21 1.01 22.60
N VAL A 246 6.42 2.31 22.59
CA VAL A 246 5.65 3.24 23.45
C VAL A 246 4.36 3.77 22.83
N ASP A 247 4.12 3.49 21.56
CA ASP A 247 2.87 3.84 20.88
C ASP A 247 1.75 2.81 21.14
N SER A 248 0.57 3.01 20.55
CA SER A 248 -0.57 2.11 20.75
C SER A 248 -0.49 0.80 19.95
N THR A 249 0.58 0.57 19.17
CA THR A 249 0.68 -0.67 18.39
C THR A 249 1.00 -1.85 19.30
N ALA A 250 0.26 -2.96 19.13
CA ALA A 250 0.37 -4.19 19.89
C ALA A 250 1.61 -5.04 19.52
N LEU A 251 2.78 -4.40 19.51
CA LEU A 251 4.06 -5.02 19.14
C LEU A 251 5.17 -4.67 20.13
N LYS A 252 5.98 -5.68 20.43
CA LYS A 252 7.29 -5.56 21.06
C LYS A 252 8.33 -6.32 20.23
N TYR A 253 9.60 -6.10 20.52
CA TYR A 253 10.71 -6.75 19.82
C TYR A 253 11.47 -7.65 20.80
N HIS A 254 11.45 -8.95 20.51
CA HIS A 254 12.15 -9.97 21.28
C HIS A 254 13.50 -10.27 20.65
N ARG A 255 14.57 -10.23 21.45
CA ARG A 255 15.89 -10.68 21.01
C ARG A 255 15.97 -12.19 21.02
N ASP A 256 16.28 -12.77 19.85
CA ASP A 256 16.61 -14.17 19.69
C ASP A 256 18.02 -14.43 20.26
N ASP A 257 18.13 -15.33 21.24
CA ASP A 257 19.39 -15.55 21.97
C ASP A 257 20.49 -16.19 21.10
N THR A 258 20.12 -16.88 20.02
CA THR A 258 21.06 -17.57 19.13
C THR A 258 21.64 -16.62 18.10
N SER A 259 20.78 -15.83 17.46
CA SER A 259 21.18 -14.91 16.39
C SER A 259 21.52 -13.49 16.88
N GLY A 260 21.05 -13.12 18.07
CA GLY A 260 21.13 -11.75 18.60
C GLY A 260 20.21 -10.76 17.89
N ALA A 261 19.47 -11.20 16.87
CA ALA A 261 18.54 -10.38 16.09
C ALA A 261 17.23 -10.15 16.87
N PHE A 262 16.62 -9.00 16.62
CA PHE A 262 15.32 -8.66 17.21
C PHE A 262 14.20 -9.02 16.26
N ARG A 263 13.23 -9.80 16.74
CA ARG A 263 12.03 -10.16 15.99
C ARG A 263 10.80 -9.46 16.58
N PRO A 264 9.88 -8.94 15.75
CA PRO A 264 8.58 -8.49 16.24
C PRO A 264 7.88 -9.66 16.93
N THR A 265 7.13 -9.35 17.98
CA THR A 265 6.27 -10.27 18.74
C THR A 265 5.04 -9.52 19.23
N LEU A 266 3.92 -10.24 19.37
CA LEU A 266 2.68 -9.68 19.88
C LEU A 266 2.88 -9.12 21.30
N ASP A 267 2.41 -7.90 21.52
CA ASP A 267 2.32 -7.26 22.82
C ASP A 267 0.86 -6.82 23.09
N PRO A 268 0.06 -7.62 23.83
CA PRO A 268 -1.38 -7.40 23.99
C PRO A 268 -1.68 -6.28 25.01
N LYS A 269 -1.36 -5.03 24.65
CA LYS A 269 -1.45 -3.84 25.51
C LYS A 269 -2.82 -3.58 26.13
N HIS A 270 -3.89 -4.04 25.50
CA HIS A 270 -5.28 -3.77 25.92
C HIS A 270 -6.06 -5.05 26.27
N GLY A 271 -5.37 -6.17 26.54
CA GLY A 271 -6.03 -7.44 26.84
C GLY A 271 -6.76 -8.04 25.64
N TYR A 272 -7.74 -8.93 25.86
CA TYR A 272 -8.40 -9.69 24.78
C TYR A 272 -9.91 -9.40 24.65
N GLN A 273 -10.33 -8.19 25.02
CA GLN A 273 -11.73 -7.78 24.92
C GLN A 273 -12.13 -7.48 23.47
N ARG A 274 -13.39 -7.76 23.13
CA ARG A 274 -13.94 -7.55 21.78
C ARG A 274 -14.66 -6.22 21.71
N HIS A 275 -14.40 -5.46 20.65
CA HIS A 275 -15.03 -4.16 20.41
C HIS A 275 -15.63 -4.07 19.00
N TRP A 276 -16.53 -3.10 18.82
CA TRP A 276 -17.19 -2.82 17.55
C TRP A 276 -16.38 -1.88 16.66
N ASN A 277 -15.96 -0.74 17.21
CA ASN A 277 -15.18 0.30 16.52
C ASN A 277 -15.65 0.65 15.09
N LEU A 278 -16.98 0.63 14.86
CA LEU A 278 -17.58 0.80 13.53
C LEU A 278 -17.27 2.15 12.90
N LYS A 279 -17.23 3.23 13.69
CA LYS A 279 -16.88 4.57 13.20
C LYS A 279 -15.46 4.58 12.60
N LYS A 280 -14.51 3.89 13.23
CA LYS A 280 -13.13 3.77 12.76
C LYS A 280 -13.02 2.82 11.56
N LEU A 281 -13.75 1.72 11.60
CA LEU A 281 -13.76 0.71 10.55
C LEU A 281 -14.37 1.24 9.24
N LEU A 282 -15.51 1.93 9.31
CA LEU A 282 -16.29 2.40 8.16
C LEU A 282 -16.09 3.90 7.87
N GLY A 283 -15.35 4.62 8.71
CA GLY A 283 -14.97 6.02 8.48
C GLY A 283 -13.54 6.17 7.94
N SER A 284 -12.91 5.08 7.50
CA SER A 284 -11.54 5.12 7.01
C SER A 284 -11.45 5.82 5.65
N HIS A 285 -10.31 6.47 5.39
CA HIS A 285 -9.97 7.03 4.07
C HIS A 285 -10.05 5.97 2.94
N GLU A 286 -9.92 4.69 3.29
CA GLU A 286 -9.93 3.58 2.34
C GLU A 286 -11.32 3.17 1.85
N ASN A 287 -12.38 3.87 2.26
CA ASN A 287 -13.75 3.62 1.77
C ASN A 287 -13.88 3.70 0.25
N ALA A 288 -13.11 4.59 -0.40
CA ALA A 288 -13.07 4.65 -1.85
C ALA A 288 -12.53 3.35 -2.48
N HIS A 289 -11.51 2.75 -1.88
CA HIS A 289 -10.96 1.46 -2.31
C HIS A 289 -11.92 0.31 -2.07
N ILE A 290 -12.68 0.32 -0.97
CA ILE A 290 -13.75 -0.68 -0.72
C ILE A 290 -14.79 -0.62 -1.85
N ALA A 291 -15.31 0.58 -2.13
CA ALA A 291 -16.31 0.78 -3.18
C ALA A 291 -15.78 0.37 -4.56
N PHE A 292 -14.56 0.79 -4.91
CA PHE A 292 -13.90 0.44 -6.16
C PHE A 292 -13.72 -1.08 -6.30
N THR A 293 -13.06 -1.73 -5.33
CA THR A 293 -12.71 -3.15 -5.45
C THR A 293 -13.94 -4.04 -5.52
N LEU A 294 -14.96 -3.82 -4.67
CA LEU A 294 -16.21 -4.59 -4.71
C LEU A 294 -16.96 -4.39 -6.03
N SER A 295 -17.08 -3.15 -6.51
CA SER A 295 -17.78 -2.82 -7.75
C SER A 295 -17.10 -3.47 -8.96
N VAL A 296 -15.79 -3.27 -9.11
CA VAL A 296 -15.03 -3.79 -10.25
C VAL A 296 -14.99 -5.31 -10.24
N GLN A 297 -14.76 -5.95 -9.09
CA GLN A 297 -14.74 -7.42 -8.99
C GLN A 297 -16.11 -8.03 -9.32
N THR A 298 -17.20 -7.42 -8.82
CA THR A 298 -18.57 -7.84 -9.13
C THR A 298 -18.82 -7.80 -10.65
N VAL A 299 -18.46 -6.68 -11.28
CA VAL A 299 -18.67 -6.50 -12.73
C VAL A 299 -17.78 -7.42 -13.56
N MET A 300 -16.51 -7.58 -13.19
CA MET A 300 -15.58 -8.53 -13.84
C MET A 300 -16.12 -9.96 -13.75
N GLY A 301 -16.58 -10.39 -12.56
CA GLY A 301 -17.14 -11.72 -12.38
C GLY A 301 -18.41 -11.95 -13.19
N ALA A 302 -19.36 -11.00 -13.14
CA ALA A 302 -20.60 -11.11 -13.90
C ALA A 302 -20.35 -11.14 -15.42
N PHE A 303 -19.45 -10.29 -15.92
CA PHE A 303 -19.07 -10.25 -17.33
C PHE A 303 -18.40 -11.56 -17.77
N LEU A 304 -17.41 -12.04 -17.00
CA LEU A 304 -16.72 -13.30 -17.30
C LEU A 304 -17.69 -14.49 -17.32
N LEU A 305 -18.63 -14.55 -16.37
CA LEU A 305 -19.66 -15.60 -16.35
C LEU A 305 -20.56 -15.56 -17.59
N LEU A 306 -21.01 -14.38 -18.01
CA LEU A 306 -21.84 -14.24 -19.20
C LEU A 306 -21.10 -14.64 -20.48
N ILE A 307 -19.90 -14.11 -20.70
CA ILE A 307 -19.18 -14.35 -21.95
C ILE A 307 -18.62 -15.76 -22.01
N LEU A 308 -17.89 -16.20 -20.98
CA LEU A 308 -17.27 -17.53 -20.97
C LEU A 308 -18.32 -18.63 -20.84
N GLY A 309 -19.42 -18.39 -20.11
CA GLY A 309 -20.53 -19.32 -20.03
C GLY A 309 -21.14 -19.62 -21.40
N GLY A 310 -21.33 -18.59 -22.22
CA GLY A 310 -21.77 -18.75 -23.61
C GLY A 310 -20.73 -19.49 -24.48
N TRP A 311 -19.45 -19.14 -24.36
CA TRP A 311 -18.38 -19.75 -25.17
C TRP A 311 -18.08 -21.21 -24.81
N LEU A 312 -18.22 -21.58 -23.55
CA LEU A 312 -18.08 -22.95 -23.06
C LEU A 312 -19.33 -23.80 -23.29
N GLY A 313 -20.37 -23.24 -23.94
CA GLY A 313 -21.59 -23.97 -24.29
C GLY A 313 -22.51 -24.27 -23.10
N ASN A 314 -22.42 -23.51 -22.00
CA ASN A 314 -23.38 -23.66 -20.90
C ASN A 314 -24.76 -23.18 -21.36
N ALA A 315 -25.72 -24.11 -21.45
CA ALA A 315 -27.05 -23.84 -22.00
C ALA A 315 -27.79 -22.70 -21.26
N GLN A 316 -27.65 -22.63 -19.93
CA GLN A 316 -28.39 -21.65 -19.11
C GLN A 316 -27.80 -20.24 -19.24
N LEU A 317 -26.47 -20.12 -19.24
CA LEU A 317 -25.78 -18.83 -19.44
C LEU A 317 -25.89 -18.34 -20.89
N SER A 318 -25.94 -19.27 -21.86
CA SER A 318 -26.25 -18.94 -23.25
C SER A 318 -27.68 -18.43 -23.40
N ALA A 319 -28.67 -19.10 -22.79
CA ALA A 319 -30.06 -18.68 -22.78
C ALA A 319 -30.26 -17.30 -22.13
N PHE A 320 -29.47 -16.98 -21.10
CA PHE A 320 -29.47 -15.65 -20.48
C PHE A 320 -29.22 -14.53 -21.50
N SER A 321 -28.29 -14.74 -22.44
CA SER A 321 -27.92 -13.73 -23.45
C SER A 321 -29.07 -13.42 -24.43
N GLY A 322 -30.04 -14.33 -24.57
CA GLY A 322 -31.26 -14.11 -25.35
C GLY A 322 -32.43 -13.58 -24.52
N SER A 323 -32.27 -13.40 -23.21
CA SER A 323 -33.35 -13.02 -22.30
C SER A 323 -33.53 -11.51 -22.17
N VAL A 324 -34.67 -11.10 -21.64
CA VAL A 324 -34.97 -9.70 -21.30
C VAL A 324 -34.07 -9.13 -20.18
N ALA A 325 -33.38 -9.98 -19.43
CA ALA A 325 -32.46 -9.56 -18.36
C ALA A 325 -31.14 -9.02 -18.90
N TYR A 326 -30.74 -9.43 -20.10
CA TYR A 326 -29.39 -9.26 -20.61
C TYR A 326 -28.95 -7.80 -20.77
N LEU A 327 -29.76 -6.97 -21.43
CA LEU A 327 -29.46 -5.54 -21.60
C LEU A 327 -29.46 -4.78 -20.25
N PRO A 328 -30.45 -4.97 -19.35
CA PRO A 328 -30.38 -4.46 -17.99
C PRO A 328 -29.11 -4.85 -17.23
N SER A 329 -28.63 -6.10 -17.34
CA SER A 329 -27.39 -6.53 -16.69
C SER A 329 -26.18 -5.78 -17.22
N LEU A 330 -26.04 -5.62 -18.54
CA LEU A 330 -24.93 -4.86 -19.14
C LEU A 330 -24.98 -3.37 -18.74
N GLY A 331 -26.18 -2.78 -18.70
CA GLY A 331 -26.38 -1.40 -18.23
C GLY A 331 -25.98 -1.23 -16.76
N LEU A 332 -26.41 -2.15 -15.89
CA LEU A 332 -26.06 -2.13 -14.47
C LEU A 332 -24.54 -2.33 -14.26
N MET A 333 -23.92 -3.23 -15.03
CA MET A 333 -22.47 -3.42 -15.02
C MET A 333 -21.73 -2.13 -15.37
N LEU A 334 -22.15 -1.41 -16.41
CA LEU A 334 -21.54 -0.15 -16.81
C LEU A 334 -21.70 0.94 -15.74
N VAL A 335 -22.88 1.04 -15.11
CA VAL A 335 -23.12 2.00 -14.02
C VAL A 335 -22.25 1.67 -12.81
N LEU A 336 -22.22 0.41 -12.38
CA LEU A 336 -21.45 -0.03 -11.22
C LEU A 336 -19.94 0.12 -11.46
N MET A 337 -19.47 -0.22 -12.67
CA MET A 337 -18.08 -0.02 -13.07
C MET A 337 -17.68 1.46 -13.08
N SER A 338 -18.55 2.32 -13.61
CA SER A 338 -18.33 3.77 -13.65
C SER A 338 -18.30 4.37 -12.24
N PHE A 339 -19.19 3.93 -11.34
CA PHE A 339 -19.19 4.33 -9.94
C PHE A 339 -17.89 3.92 -9.23
N GLY A 340 -17.44 2.68 -9.42
CA GLY A 340 -16.18 2.20 -8.86
C GLY A 340 -14.98 3.03 -9.33
N LEU A 341 -14.87 3.27 -10.64
CA LEU A 341 -13.82 4.10 -11.23
C LEU A 341 -13.87 5.55 -10.76
N PHE A 342 -15.08 6.12 -10.62
CA PHE A 342 -15.26 7.47 -10.08
C PHE A 342 -14.77 7.56 -8.63
N LYS A 343 -15.16 6.62 -7.77
CA LYS A 343 -14.68 6.57 -6.38
C LYS A 343 -13.17 6.39 -6.31
N LEU A 344 -12.59 5.54 -7.16
CA LEU A 344 -11.14 5.42 -7.26
C LEU A 344 -10.50 6.73 -7.72
N ASN A 345 -11.04 7.45 -8.70
CA ASN A 345 -10.38 8.69 -9.12
C ASN A 345 -10.46 9.80 -8.07
N MET A 346 -11.58 9.87 -7.33
CA MET A 346 -11.83 10.92 -6.34
C MET A 346 -11.04 10.76 -5.02
N HIS A 347 -10.44 9.60 -4.74
CA HIS A 347 -9.55 9.46 -3.58
C HIS A 347 -8.14 10.03 -3.82
N LEU A 348 -7.79 10.30 -5.08
CA LEU A 348 -6.47 10.82 -5.43
C LEU A 348 -6.34 12.27 -4.96
N GLY A 349 -5.17 12.62 -4.44
CA GLY A 349 -4.90 14.01 -4.07
C GLY A 349 -4.94 15.00 -5.24
N LYS A 350 -4.67 14.57 -6.48
CA LYS A 350 -4.84 15.38 -7.70
C LYS A 350 -5.54 14.58 -8.81
N PRO A 351 -6.87 14.43 -8.80
CA PRO A 351 -7.61 13.55 -9.71
C PRO A 351 -7.41 13.88 -11.19
N LEU A 352 -7.25 15.16 -11.54
CA LEU A 352 -7.00 15.60 -12.93
C LEU A 352 -5.68 15.08 -13.50
N ARG A 353 -4.76 14.58 -12.67
CA ARG A 353 -3.48 14.01 -13.09
C ARG A 353 -3.51 12.48 -13.23
N PHE A 354 -4.68 11.84 -13.13
CA PHE A 354 -4.84 10.39 -13.22
C PHE A 354 -4.24 9.76 -14.49
N TYR A 355 -4.27 10.47 -15.62
CA TYR A 355 -3.67 10.01 -16.88
C TYR A 355 -2.18 9.65 -16.76
N ARG A 356 -1.46 10.21 -15.78
CA ARG A 356 -0.06 9.86 -15.50
C ARG A 356 0.10 8.47 -14.89
N GLY A 357 -0.97 7.85 -14.40
CA GLY A 357 -0.96 6.52 -13.81
C GLY A 357 -0.44 5.43 -14.75
N PHE A 358 -0.42 5.66 -16.06
CA PHE A 358 0.10 4.75 -17.08
C PHE A 358 1.62 4.87 -17.31
N ASN A 359 2.30 5.82 -16.66
CA ASN A 359 3.69 6.14 -17.01
C ASN A 359 4.70 5.07 -16.55
N ASN A 360 4.39 4.24 -15.56
CA ASN A 360 5.32 3.25 -15.00
C ASN A 360 4.91 1.78 -15.25
N LEU A 361 4.43 1.44 -16.44
CA LEU A 361 4.06 0.05 -16.78
C LEU A 361 5.20 -0.96 -16.60
N ARG A 362 6.46 -0.52 -16.69
CA ARG A 362 7.62 -1.41 -16.52
C ARG A 362 7.76 -1.95 -15.11
N HIS A 363 7.45 -1.17 -14.08
CA HIS A 363 7.71 -1.56 -12.68
C HIS A 363 6.47 -1.56 -11.78
N SER A 364 5.53 -0.65 -12.01
CA SER A 364 4.41 -0.43 -11.09
C SER A 364 3.28 -1.42 -11.30
N PRO A 365 2.91 -2.23 -10.28
CA PRO A 365 1.68 -3.03 -10.35
C PRO A 365 0.45 -2.15 -10.48
N VAL A 366 0.45 -0.94 -9.89
CA VAL A 366 -0.65 0.04 -10.00
C VAL A 366 -0.83 0.49 -11.45
N SER A 367 0.25 0.82 -12.17
CA SER A 367 0.14 1.17 -13.60
C SER A 367 -0.46 0.04 -14.44
N ARG A 368 -0.09 -1.21 -14.13
CA ARG A 368 -0.56 -2.39 -14.87
C ARG A 368 -2.00 -2.76 -14.52
N GLU A 369 -2.40 -2.57 -13.27
CA GLU A 369 -3.81 -2.62 -12.85
C GLU A 369 -4.62 -1.58 -13.61
N ILE A 370 -4.19 -0.31 -13.60
CA ILE A 370 -4.86 0.77 -14.32
C ILE A 370 -5.04 0.40 -15.81
N ALA A 371 -4.00 -0.13 -16.44
CA ALA A 371 -4.08 -0.61 -17.83
C ALA A 371 -5.07 -1.76 -18.02
N GLY A 372 -5.02 -2.80 -17.18
CA GLY A 372 -5.93 -3.95 -17.26
C GLY A 372 -7.38 -3.58 -17.00
N VAL A 373 -7.64 -2.79 -15.96
CA VAL A 373 -8.99 -2.31 -15.61
C VAL A 373 -9.54 -1.36 -16.68
N SER A 374 -8.70 -0.51 -17.29
CA SER A 374 -9.11 0.36 -18.40
C SER A 374 -9.44 -0.46 -19.66
N LEU A 375 -8.65 -1.48 -19.97
CA LEU A 375 -8.93 -2.43 -21.06
C LEU A 375 -10.24 -3.17 -20.82
N PHE A 376 -10.49 -3.59 -19.58
CA PHE A 376 -11.76 -4.21 -19.19
C PHE A 376 -12.94 -3.27 -19.41
N PHE A 377 -12.84 -2.04 -18.92
CA PHE A 377 -13.91 -1.05 -19.08
C PHE A 377 -14.20 -0.74 -20.55
N ALA A 378 -13.16 -0.55 -21.37
CA ALA A 378 -13.29 -0.35 -22.80
C ALA A 378 -13.93 -1.56 -23.50
N GLY A 379 -13.53 -2.78 -23.13
CA GLY A 379 -14.11 -4.02 -23.63
C GLY A 379 -15.59 -4.18 -23.27
N LEU A 380 -15.95 -3.94 -22.00
CA LEU A 380 -17.32 -3.96 -21.51
C LEU A 380 -18.19 -2.92 -22.22
N ALA A 381 -17.72 -1.68 -22.32
CA ALA A 381 -18.43 -0.59 -22.98
C ALA A 381 -18.61 -0.85 -24.49
N GLY A 382 -17.56 -1.31 -25.18
CA GLY A 382 -17.62 -1.68 -26.58
C GLY A 382 -18.58 -2.86 -26.82
N TYR A 383 -18.52 -3.88 -25.97
CA TYR A 383 -19.42 -5.04 -26.05
C TYR A 383 -20.87 -4.63 -25.85
N GLY A 384 -21.15 -3.82 -24.82
CA GLY A 384 -22.47 -3.25 -24.57
C GLY A 384 -22.97 -2.39 -25.73
N PHE A 385 -22.12 -1.53 -26.31
CA PHE A 385 -22.45 -0.68 -27.44
C PHE A 385 -22.87 -1.48 -28.67
N PHE A 386 -22.04 -2.43 -29.12
CA PHE A 386 -22.37 -3.25 -30.31
C PHE A 386 -23.50 -4.24 -30.07
N THR A 387 -23.81 -4.55 -28.81
CA THR A 387 -24.98 -5.35 -28.44
C THR A 387 -26.25 -4.52 -28.52
N PHE A 388 -26.26 -3.33 -27.92
CA PHE A 388 -27.44 -2.46 -27.88
C PHE A 388 -27.75 -1.84 -29.25
N PHE A 389 -26.73 -1.35 -29.95
CA PHE A 389 -26.87 -0.69 -31.25
C PHE A 389 -26.67 -1.62 -32.45
N GLY A 390 -26.65 -2.95 -32.24
CA GLY A 390 -26.27 -3.92 -33.26
C GLY A 390 -27.07 -3.83 -34.57
N GLY A 391 -28.36 -3.51 -34.51
CA GLY A 391 -29.19 -3.30 -35.70
C GLY A 391 -28.77 -2.06 -36.51
N MET A 392 -28.54 -0.94 -35.80
CA MET A 392 -28.10 0.31 -36.42
C MET A 392 -26.69 0.19 -37.00
N THR A 393 -25.73 -0.33 -36.23
CA THR A 393 -24.36 -0.53 -36.71
C THR A 393 -24.31 -1.60 -37.80
N GLY A 394 -25.15 -2.64 -37.72
CA GLY A 394 -25.31 -3.64 -38.76
C GLY A 394 -25.73 -3.04 -40.10
N SER A 395 -26.64 -2.05 -40.07
CA SER A 395 -27.03 -1.30 -41.27
C SER A 395 -25.96 -0.32 -41.77
N LEU A 396 -25.18 0.27 -40.87
CA LEU A 396 -24.20 1.32 -41.21
C LEU A 396 -22.89 0.74 -41.76
N ILE A 397 -22.36 -0.30 -41.12
CA ILE A 397 -21.01 -0.86 -41.37
C ILE A 397 -21.05 -2.36 -41.70
N GLY A 398 -22.24 -2.96 -41.79
CA GLY A 398 -22.43 -4.38 -42.07
C GLY A 398 -22.56 -5.24 -40.81
N ALA A 399 -23.47 -6.21 -40.85
CA ALA A 399 -23.74 -7.14 -39.75
C ALA A 399 -22.51 -8.00 -39.38
N ALA A 400 -21.74 -8.46 -40.37
CA ALA A 400 -20.53 -9.24 -40.15
C ALA A 400 -19.46 -8.45 -39.39
N LEU A 401 -19.22 -7.19 -39.78
CA LEU A 401 -18.24 -6.33 -39.11
C LEU A 401 -18.70 -5.95 -37.69
N THR A 402 -19.99 -5.63 -37.51
CA THR A 402 -20.58 -5.39 -36.18
C THR A 402 -20.37 -6.58 -35.24
N GLY A 403 -20.64 -7.80 -35.72
CA GLY A 403 -20.43 -9.03 -34.94
C GLY A 403 -18.95 -9.24 -34.57
N SER A 404 -18.04 -9.01 -35.51
CA SER A 404 -16.59 -9.10 -35.27
C SER A 404 -16.11 -8.07 -34.24
N LEU A 405 -16.57 -6.82 -34.31
CA LEU A 405 -16.22 -5.78 -33.35
C LEU A 405 -16.78 -6.08 -31.95
N ARG A 406 -18.01 -6.61 -31.86
CA ARG A 406 -18.58 -7.10 -30.60
C ARG A 406 -17.71 -8.20 -29.98
N ASN A 407 -17.30 -9.19 -30.77
CA ASN A 407 -16.46 -10.29 -30.29
C ASN A 407 -15.06 -9.82 -29.89
N LEU A 408 -14.47 -8.88 -30.64
CA LEU A 408 -13.21 -8.25 -30.28
C LEU A 408 -13.31 -7.51 -28.95
N ALA A 409 -14.39 -6.76 -28.73
CA ALA A 409 -14.66 -6.08 -27.46
C ALA A 409 -14.85 -7.09 -26.30
N ALA A 410 -15.53 -8.21 -26.54
CA ALA A 410 -15.65 -9.29 -25.56
C ALA A 410 -14.28 -9.86 -25.16
N THR A 411 -13.43 -10.17 -26.15
CA THR A 411 -12.06 -10.66 -25.91
C THR A 411 -11.22 -9.64 -25.17
N ALA A 412 -11.28 -8.36 -25.56
CA ALA A 412 -10.60 -7.27 -24.85
C ALA A 412 -11.09 -7.17 -23.40
N GLY A 413 -12.40 -7.31 -23.17
CA GLY A 413 -13.00 -7.38 -21.84
C GLY A 413 -12.44 -8.53 -21.01
N ILE A 414 -12.41 -9.75 -21.54
CA ILE A 414 -11.85 -10.92 -20.83
C ILE A 414 -10.37 -10.71 -20.49
N LEU A 415 -9.56 -10.29 -21.46
CA LEU A 415 -8.13 -10.02 -21.25
C LEU A 415 -7.93 -8.92 -20.19
N GLY A 416 -8.72 -7.85 -20.26
CA GLY A 416 -8.71 -6.78 -19.28
C GLY A 416 -9.12 -7.25 -17.87
N ALA A 417 -10.15 -8.09 -17.76
CA ALA A 417 -10.60 -8.64 -16.47
C ALA A 417 -9.52 -9.53 -15.85
N CYS A 418 -8.88 -10.40 -16.64
CA CYS A 418 -7.79 -11.25 -16.18
C CYS A 418 -6.55 -10.43 -15.78
N LEU A 419 -6.11 -9.50 -16.63
CA LEU A 419 -4.94 -8.66 -16.37
C LEU A 419 -5.16 -7.72 -15.19
N GLY A 420 -6.30 -7.01 -15.20
CA GLY A 420 -6.71 -6.09 -14.14
C GLY A 420 -6.87 -6.82 -12.82
N GLY A 421 -7.65 -7.92 -12.80
CA GLY A 421 -7.84 -8.74 -11.59
C GLY A 421 -6.53 -9.31 -11.03
N TYR A 422 -5.62 -9.76 -11.90
CA TYR A 422 -4.29 -10.22 -11.48
C TYR A 422 -3.48 -9.11 -10.80
N TYR A 423 -3.45 -7.91 -11.38
CA TYR A 423 -2.70 -6.79 -10.80
C TYR A 423 -3.38 -6.16 -9.59
N MET A 424 -4.71 -6.23 -9.48
CA MET A 424 -5.44 -5.93 -8.24
C MET A 424 -4.94 -6.82 -7.09
N ILE A 425 -4.66 -8.10 -7.35
CA ILE A 425 -4.11 -9.01 -6.34
C ILE A 425 -2.63 -8.68 -6.06
N LYS A 426 -1.81 -8.52 -7.11
CA LYS A 426 -0.38 -8.24 -6.96
C LYS A 426 -0.08 -6.93 -6.23
N LEU A 427 -0.96 -5.94 -6.34
CA LEU A 427 -0.85 -4.67 -5.62
C LEU A 427 -0.77 -4.87 -4.11
N TYR A 428 -1.43 -5.89 -3.57
CA TYR A 428 -1.47 -6.13 -2.13
C TYR A 428 -0.46 -7.19 -1.64
N LEU A 429 0.24 -7.89 -2.55
CA LEU A 429 1.33 -8.80 -2.15
C LEU A 429 2.60 -8.01 -1.85
N ILE A 430 2.59 -7.32 -0.71
CA ILE A 430 3.63 -6.38 -0.27
C ILE A 430 4.39 -7.01 0.91
N PRO A 431 5.70 -7.34 0.78
CA PRO A 431 6.49 -7.93 1.86
C PRO A 431 6.50 -7.10 3.16
N ALA A 432 6.39 -5.78 3.05
CA ALA A 432 6.32 -4.86 4.19
C ALA A 432 4.94 -4.82 4.91
N ARG A 433 3.97 -5.62 4.45
CA ARG A 433 2.58 -5.70 4.96
C ARG A 433 2.16 -7.18 5.09
N PRO A 434 2.61 -7.90 6.15
CA PRO A 434 2.38 -9.33 6.28
C PRO A 434 0.91 -9.73 6.16
N PHE A 435 -0.01 -8.94 6.74
CA PHE A 435 -1.45 -9.16 6.65
C PHE A 435 -2.00 -9.21 5.21
N TRP A 436 -1.39 -8.50 4.26
CA TRP A 436 -1.80 -8.57 2.85
C TRP A 436 -0.98 -9.57 2.04
N ASN A 437 0.25 -9.87 2.47
CA ASN A 437 1.22 -10.67 1.74
C ASN A 437 0.98 -12.17 1.88
N HIS A 438 -0.23 -12.61 1.56
CA HIS A 438 -0.66 -14.00 1.65
C HIS A 438 -1.62 -14.33 0.50
N TRP A 439 -1.69 -15.59 0.08
CA TRP A 439 -2.53 -16.00 -1.06
C TRP A 439 -4.03 -15.77 -0.83
N HIS A 440 -4.46 -15.66 0.44
CA HIS A 440 -5.81 -15.26 0.83
C HIS A 440 -6.28 -14.00 0.13
N THR A 441 -5.40 -13.03 -0.12
CA THR A 441 -5.73 -11.81 -0.87
C THR A 441 -6.30 -12.14 -2.25
N GLY A 442 -5.66 -13.07 -2.96
CA GLY A 442 -6.16 -13.58 -4.24
C GLY A 442 -7.48 -14.33 -4.10
N ALA A 443 -7.58 -15.20 -3.10
CA ALA A 443 -8.79 -15.97 -2.82
C ALA A 443 -10.00 -15.07 -2.56
N ALA A 444 -9.85 -14.05 -1.70
CA ALA A 444 -10.91 -13.12 -1.36
C ALA A 444 -11.34 -12.26 -2.55
N PHE A 445 -10.42 -11.90 -3.45
CA PHE A 445 -10.73 -11.08 -4.63
C PHE A 445 -11.46 -11.88 -5.70
N VAL A 446 -10.99 -13.10 -5.97
CA VAL A 446 -11.67 -14.05 -6.88
C VAL A 446 -13.03 -14.47 -6.33
N ALA A 447 -13.12 -14.75 -5.03
CA ALA A 447 -14.37 -15.10 -4.37
C ALA A 447 -15.43 -14.00 -4.49
N THR A 448 -15.04 -12.74 -4.30
CA THR A 448 -15.96 -11.59 -4.50
C THR A 448 -16.45 -11.52 -5.95
N ALA A 449 -15.57 -11.72 -6.93
CA ALA A 449 -15.95 -11.73 -8.34
C ALA A 449 -16.96 -12.85 -8.64
N LEU A 450 -16.70 -14.08 -8.20
CA LEU A 450 -17.61 -15.22 -8.40
C LEU A 450 -18.94 -15.01 -7.65
N GLY A 451 -18.87 -14.69 -6.36
CA GLY A 451 -20.01 -14.53 -5.47
C GLY A 451 -20.94 -13.40 -5.91
N LEU A 452 -20.44 -12.16 -5.85
CA LEU A 452 -21.26 -10.99 -6.16
C LEU A 452 -21.58 -10.89 -7.65
N GLY A 453 -20.67 -11.36 -8.53
CA GLY A 453 -20.93 -11.39 -9.97
C GLY A 453 -22.10 -12.31 -10.35
N ALA A 454 -22.16 -13.52 -9.78
CA ALA A 454 -23.29 -14.43 -10.00
C ALA A 454 -24.59 -13.86 -9.42
N LEU A 455 -24.53 -13.23 -8.24
CA LEU A 455 -25.69 -12.61 -7.61
C LEU A 455 -26.22 -11.40 -8.39
N LEU A 456 -25.36 -10.60 -9.01
CA LEU A 456 -25.79 -9.51 -9.90
C LEU A 456 -26.64 -10.06 -11.05
N LEU A 457 -26.19 -11.13 -11.70
CA LEU A 457 -26.95 -11.77 -12.79
C LEU A 457 -28.29 -12.34 -12.28
N ALA A 458 -28.28 -13.01 -11.13
CA ALA A 458 -29.48 -13.60 -10.53
C ALA A 458 -30.53 -12.54 -10.18
N LEU A 459 -30.11 -11.41 -9.57
CA LEU A 459 -31.01 -10.31 -9.24
C LEU A 459 -31.57 -9.65 -10.49
N THR A 460 -30.77 -9.43 -11.52
CA THR A 460 -31.27 -8.87 -12.78
C THR A 460 -32.26 -9.82 -13.46
N ALA A 461 -31.98 -11.12 -13.50
CA ALA A 461 -32.91 -12.12 -14.03
C ALA A 461 -34.21 -12.17 -13.22
N TRP A 462 -34.14 -12.08 -11.90
CA TRP A 462 -35.33 -12.05 -11.05
C TRP A 462 -36.19 -10.82 -11.33
N LEU A 463 -35.59 -9.62 -11.32
CA LEU A 463 -36.31 -8.36 -11.50
C LEU A 463 -36.97 -8.23 -12.88
N THR A 464 -36.45 -8.93 -13.90
CA THR A 464 -37.03 -8.95 -15.24
C THR A 464 -37.87 -10.19 -15.53
N GLY A 465 -38.05 -11.10 -14.56
CA GLY A 465 -38.82 -12.34 -14.74
C GLY A 465 -38.14 -13.41 -15.61
N ALA A 466 -36.82 -13.31 -15.85
CA ALA A 466 -36.04 -14.26 -16.64
C ALA A 466 -35.35 -15.35 -15.80
N LEU A 467 -35.53 -15.34 -14.47
CA LEU A 467 -34.91 -16.30 -13.57
C LEU A 467 -35.62 -17.66 -13.63
N THR A 468 -34.99 -18.67 -14.22
CA THR A 468 -35.43 -20.07 -14.16
C THR A 468 -34.75 -20.81 -13.01
N ASN A 469 -35.27 -21.98 -12.65
CA ASN A 469 -34.67 -22.83 -11.61
C ASN A 469 -33.27 -23.30 -12.01
N GLU A 470 -33.07 -23.71 -13.27
CA GLU A 470 -31.80 -24.21 -13.78
C GLU A 470 -30.73 -23.11 -13.81
N LEU A 471 -31.10 -21.91 -14.25
CA LEU A 471 -30.23 -20.73 -14.18
C LEU A 471 -29.92 -20.39 -12.72
N GLY A 472 -30.92 -20.45 -11.85
CA GLY A 472 -30.76 -20.25 -10.42
C GLY A 472 -29.71 -21.19 -9.81
N VAL A 473 -29.79 -22.48 -10.09
CA VAL A 473 -28.83 -23.50 -9.63
C VAL A 473 -27.42 -23.22 -10.12
N VAL A 474 -27.23 -22.83 -11.39
CA VAL A 474 -25.91 -22.47 -11.92
C VAL A 474 -25.33 -21.27 -11.15
N LEU A 475 -26.11 -20.20 -10.98
CA LEU A 475 -25.65 -18.98 -10.32
C LEU A 475 -25.38 -19.18 -8.83
N THR A 476 -26.22 -19.95 -8.11
CA THR A 476 -25.96 -20.27 -6.70
C THR A 476 -24.74 -21.17 -6.53
N SER A 477 -24.49 -22.10 -7.46
CA SER A 477 -23.31 -22.98 -7.41
C SER A 477 -22.01 -22.19 -7.58
N VAL A 478 -21.99 -21.25 -8.52
CA VAL A 478 -20.85 -20.32 -8.69
C VAL A 478 -20.68 -19.46 -7.44
N ALA A 479 -21.77 -18.91 -6.90
CA ALA A 479 -21.71 -18.09 -5.69
C ALA A 479 -21.19 -18.88 -4.48
N ALA A 480 -21.70 -20.10 -4.27
CA ALA A 480 -21.25 -21.01 -3.21
C ALA A 480 -19.77 -21.35 -3.35
N THR A 481 -19.27 -21.55 -4.58
CA THR A 481 -17.85 -21.78 -4.83
C THR A 481 -17.01 -20.57 -4.42
N GLY A 482 -17.47 -19.36 -4.74
CA GLY A 482 -16.85 -18.12 -4.27
C GLY A 482 -16.81 -18.03 -2.74
N PHE A 483 -17.94 -18.21 -2.06
CA PHE A 483 -18.00 -18.13 -0.60
C PHE A 483 -17.17 -19.20 0.11
N ALA A 484 -17.12 -20.42 -0.44
CA ALA A 484 -16.27 -21.48 0.07
C ALA A 484 -14.77 -21.13 -0.09
N LEU A 485 -14.38 -20.60 -1.25
CA LEU A 485 -13.01 -20.13 -1.51
C LEU A 485 -12.59 -19.04 -0.52
N GLU A 486 -13.46 -18.05 -0.26
CA GLU A 486 -13.19 -17.01 0.73
C GLU A 486 -13.03 -17.60 2.13
N GLY A 487 -13.96 -18.48 2.54
CA GLY A 487 -13.91 -19.14 3.84
C GLY A 487 -12.61 -19.94 4.07
N ILE A 488 -12.19 -20.72 3.07
CA ILE A 488 -10.93 -21.48 3.10
C ILE A 488 -9.75 -20.52 3.20
N GLY A 489 -9.73 -19.46 2.38
CA GLY A 489 -8.69 -18.43 2.39
C GLY A 489 -8.57 -17.77 3.76
N LEU A 490 -9.68 -17.42 4.40
CA LEU A 490 -9.71 -16.79 5.72
C LEU A 490 -9.22 -17.71 6.83
N ILE A 491 -9.57 -18.99 6.78
CA ILE A 491 -9.07 -20.00 7.73
C ILE A 491 -7.55 -20.16 7.58
N ALA A 492 -7.05 -20.27 6.34
CA ALA A 492 -5.63 -20.38 6.06
C ALA A 492 -4.87 -19.11 6.52
N HIS A 493 -5.41 -17.94 6.20
CA HIS A 493 -4.83 -16.66 6.63
C HIS A 493 -4.77 -16.54 8.16
N ALA A 494 -5.84 -16.91 8.86
CA ALA A 494 -5.86 -16.90 10.32
C ALA A 494 -4.80 -17.84 10.92
N ARG A 495 -4.49 -18.98 10.27
CA ARG A 495 -3.42 -19.88 10.70
C ARG A 495 -2.03 -19.27 10.47
N ASP A 496 -1.81 -18.69 9.29
CA ASP A 496 -0.55 -18.06 8.90
C ASP A 496 -0.19 -16.86 9.80
N LEU A 497 -1.17 -15.99 10.08
CA LEU A 497 -0.97 -14.84 10.99
C LEU A 497 -0.64 -15.29 12.41
N LYS A 498 -1.06 -16.49 12.83
CA LYS A 498 -0.77 -17.02 14.16
C LYS A 498 0.58 -17.73 14.27
N SER A 499 1.16 -18.20 13.17
CA SER A 499 2.35 -19.07 13.21
C SER A 499 3.68 -18.33 13.33
N HIS A 500 3.79 -17.11 12.80
CA HIS A 500 5.09 -16.45 12.64
C HIS A 500 5.47 -15.47 13.76
N GLY A 501 4.54 -15.20 14.69
CA GLY A 501 4.79 -14.28 15.80
C GLY A 501 5.19 -12.87 15.36
N ASP A 502 4.87 -12.44 14.14
CA ASP A 502 5.32 -11.21 13.50
C ASP A 502 4.26 -10.09 13.54
N GLU A 503 4.39 -9.05 12.70
CA GLU A 503 3.36 -8.01 12.55
C GLU A 503 2.00 -8.57 12.08
N GLY A 504 2.00 -9.74 11.43
CA GLY A 504 0.79 -10.49 11.10
C GLY A 504 0.05 -10.96 12.36
N ALA A 505 0.78 -11.44 13.37
CA ALA A 505 0.18 -11.86 14.65
C ALA A 505 -0.48 -10.68 15.38
N ALA A 506 0.14 -9.50 15.35
CA ALA A 506 -0.47 -8.28 15.88
C ALA A 506 -1.72 -7.86 15.07
N SER A 507 -1.71 -8.03 13.75
CA SER A 507 -2.88 -7.77 12.90
C SER A 507 -4.04 -8.73 13.22
N PHE A 508 -3.74 -10.00 13.50
CA PHE A 508 -4.73 -10.98 13.94
C PHE A 508 -5.27 -10.68 15.35
N TYR A 509 -4.42 -10.21 16.25
CA TYR A 509 -4.85 -9.72 17.56
C TYR A 509 -5.86 -8.58 17.38
N GLU A 510 -5.52 -7.51 16.64
CA GLU A 510 -6.43 -6.38 16.38
C GLU A 510 -7.76 -6.81 15.75
N GLN A 511 -7.75 -7.80 14.83
CA GLN A 511 -8.99 -8.27 14.22
C GLN A 511 -9.90 -9.01 15.20
N THR A 512 -9.33 -9.67 16.20
CA THR A 512 -10.10 -10.48 17.17
C THR A 512 -10.45 -9.71 18.44
N THR A 513 -9.82 -8.55 18.67
CA THR A 513 -10.05 -7.68 19.82
C THR A 513 -10.70 -6.36 19.38
N THR A 514 -9.92 -5.39 18.91
CA THR A 514 -10.34 -4.04 18.48
C THR A 514 -11.49 -4.09 17.48
N TYR A 515 -11.50 -5.04 16.56
CA TYR A 515 -12.60 -5.27 15.61
C TYR A 515 -13.26 -6.63 15.76
N GLY A 516 -13.22 -7.19 16.98
CA GLY A 516 -13.68 -8.54 17.27
C GLY A 516 -15.13 -8.80 16.85
N TYR A 517 -16.07 -7.89 17.14
CA TYR A 517 -17.45 -8.07 16.71
C TYR A 517 -17.62 -8.01 15.17
N PRO A 518 -17.10 -6.99 14.46
CA PRO A 518 -17.09 -6.98 12.99
C PRO A 518 -16.46 -8.24 12.36
N TYR A 519 -15.36 -8.75 12.93
CA TYR A 519 -14.73 -9.98 12.48
C TYR A 519 -15.69 -11.18 12.57
N TRP A 520 -16.35 -11.37 13.72
CA TRP A 520 -17.31 -12.46 13.90
C TRP A 520 -18.55 -12.30 13.03
N VAL A 521 -19.09 -11.08 12.91
CA VAL A 521 -20.23 -10.77 12.04
C VAL A 521 -19.89 -11.09 10.59
N ARG A 522 -18.71 -10.68 10.10
CA ARG A 522 -18.27 -10.98 8.73
C ARG A 522 -18.17 -12.49 8.48
N ASN A 523 -17.55 -13.25 9.39
CA ASN A 523 -17.49 -14.70 9.26
C ASN A 523 -18.87 -15.36 9.32
N GLY A 524 -19.74 -14.88 10.22
CA GLY A 524 -21.12 -15.36 10.34
C GLY A 524 -21.92 -15.13 9.06
N LEU A 525 -21.88 -13.91 8.51
CA LEU A 525 -22.55 -13.55 7.25
C LEU A 525 -22.02 -14.37 6.06
N LEU A 526 -20.71 -14.62 5.99
CA LEU A 526 -20.12 -15.49 4.97
C LEU A 526 -20.63 -16.93 5.09
N ALA A 527 -20.63 -17.49 6.30
CA ALA A 527 -21.13 -18.83 6.56
C ALA A 527 -22.63 -18.94 6.24
N THR A 528 -23.44 -17.95 6.64
CA THR A 528 -24.85 -17.86 6.28
C THR A 528 -25.04 -17.80 4.77
N SER A 529 -24.26 -16.98 4.07
CA SER A 529 -24.33 -16.86 2.60
C SER A 529 -23.98 -18.18 1.92
N LEU A 530 -22.95 -18.89 2.39
CA LEU A 530 -22.58 -20.21 1.89
C LEU A 530 -23.69 -21.25 2.13
N LEU A 531 -24.26 -21.30 3.34
CA LEU A 531 -25.35 -22.23 3.67
C LEU A 531 -26.62 -21.94 2.85
N LEU A 532 -26.99 -20.68 2.68
CA LEU A 532 -28.11 -20.27 1.84
C LEU A 532 -27.88 -20.66 0.38
N ALA A 533 -26.70 -20.37 -0.18
CA ALA A 533 -26.37 -20.73 -1.56
C ALA A 533 -26.38 -22.25 -1.80
N MET A 534 -25.85 -23.03 -0.85
CA MET A 534 -25.90 -24.50 -0.92
C MET A 534 -27.34 -25.01 -0.80
N GLY A 535 -28.12 -24.49 0.15
CA GLY A 535 -29.52 -24.88 0.34
C GLY A 535 -30.37 -24.62 -0.91
N MET A 536 -30.22 -23.44 -1.51
CA MET A 536 -30.88 -23.11 -2.78
C MET A 536 -30.47 -24.07 -3.91
N GLY A 537 -29.18 -24.39 -4.00
CA GLY A 537 -28.67 -25.39 -4.95
C GLY A 537 -29.28 -26.78 -4.77
N PHE A 538 -29.47 -27.24 -3.53
CA PHE A 538 -30.07 -28.55 -3.23
C PHE A 538 -31.58 -28.61 -3.45
N THR A 539 -32.30 -27.52 -3.17
CA THR A 539 -33.76 -27.49 -3.36
C THR A 539 -34.19 -27.33 -4.81
N GLU A 540 -33.25 -26.94 -5.69
CA GLU A 540 -33.50 -26.60 -7.10
C GLU A 540 -34.62 -25.56 -7.30
N GLN A 541 -34.91 -24.77 -6.26
CA GLN A 541 -35.94 -23.73 -6.29
C GLN A 541 -35.31 -22.34 -6.33
N ALA A 542 -35.49 -21.65 -7.45
CA ALA A 542 -35.07 -20.26 -7.60
C ALA A 542 -36.13 -19.32 -7.01
N SER A 543 -35.95 -18.97 -5.74
CA SER A 543 -36.74 -17.90 -5.10
C SER A 543 -36.01 -16.57 -5.20
N GLY A 544 -36.65 -15.57 -5.82
CA GLY A 544 -36.10 -14.22 -5.92
C GLY A 544 -35.84 -13.57 -4.56
N LEU A 545 -36.71 -13.82 -3.57
CA LEU A 545 -36.50 -13.36 -2.19
C LEU A 545 -35.27 -14.01 -1.55
N ALA A 546 -35.03 -15.30 -1.83
CA ALA A 546 -33.84 -15.98 -1.34
C ALA A 546 -32.55 -15.41 -1.96
N PHE A 547 -32.56 -15.11 -3.27
CA PHE A 547 -31.46 -14.40 -3.93
C PHE A 547 -31.26 -12.97 -3.39
N GLY A 548 -32.34 -12.25 -3.10
CA GLY A 548 -32.28 -10.93 -2.46
C GLY A 548 -31.61 -10.98 -1.09
N LEU A 549 -32.02 -11.94 -0.24
CA LEU A 549 -31.40 -12.15 1.08
C LEU A 549 -29.93 -12.56 0.95
N LEU A 550 -29.62 -13.51 0.07
CA LEU A 550 -28.25 -13.98 -0.18
C LEU A 550 -27.36 -12.85 -0.68
N ALA A 551 -27.85 -11.99 -1.57
CA ALA A 551 -27.11 -10.83 -2.05
C ALA A 551 -26.85 -9.81 -0.95
N LEU A 552 -27.83 -9.56 -0.07
CA LEU A 552 -27.68 -8.66 1.05
C LEU A 552 -26.65 -9.16 2.07
N THR A 553 -26.70 -10.46 2.43
CA THR A 553 -25.74 -11.05 3.36
C THR A 553 -24.33 -11.11 2.77
N ALA A 554 -24.21 -11.46 1.48
CA ALA A 554 -22.94 -11.51 0.78
C ALA A 554 -22.30 -10.12 0.63
N LEU A 555 -23.10 -9.10 0.29
CA LEU A 555 -22.62 -7.72 0.19
C LEU A 555 -22.19 -7.18 1.55
N ALA A 556 -22.97 -7.41 2.60
CA ALA A 556 -22.60 -7.00 3.96
C ALA A 556 -21.30 -7.69 4.42
N SER A 557 -21.14 -8.99 4.14
CA SER A 557 -19.89 -9.72 4.37
C SER A 557 -18.73 -9.10 3.59
N GLY A 558 -18.92 -8.80 2.30
CA GLY A 558 -17.91 -8.21 1.43
C GLY A 558 -17.46 -6.83 1.88
N ILE A 559 -18.38 -5.95 2.30
CA ILE A 559 -18.09 -4.61 2.83
C ILE A 559 -17.27 -4.73 4.12
N LEU A 560 -17.71 -5.54 5.09
CA LEU A 560 -16.96 -5.74 6.34
C LEU A 560 -15.62 -6.40 6.08
N GLY A 561 -15.56 -7.36 5.16
CA GLY A 561 -14.33 -8.06 4.76
C GLY A 561 -13.30 -7.11 4.18
N ARG A 562 -13.71 -6.23 3.27
CA ARG A 562 -12.82 -5.20 2.68
C ARG A 562 -12.46 -4.10 3.68
N ALA A 563 -13.37 -3.68 4.56
CA ALA A 563 -13.06 -2.72 5.61
C ALA A 563 -11.99 -3.26 6.57
N LEU A 564 -12.16 -4.50 7.05
CA LEU A 564 -11.15 -5.20 7.85
C LEU A 564 -9.85 -5.34 7.07
N PHE A 565 -9.92 -5.69 5.78
CA PHE A 565 -8.74 -5.85 4.93
C PHE A 565 -7.84 -4.61 4.92
N TYR A 566 -8.40 -3.39 4.85
CA TYR A 566 -7.61 -2.16 4.83
C TYR A 566 -7.18 -1.67 6.21
N VAL A 567 -8.00 -1.87 7.24
CA VAL A 567 -7.77 -1.27 8.58
C VAL A 567 -6.82 -2.10 9.44
N LEU A 568 -6.79 -3.43 9.27
CA LEU A 568 -6.03 -4.35 10.12
C LEU A 568 -4.52 -4.39 9.83
N VAL A 569 -4.07 -3.59 8.86
CA VAL A 569 -2.73 -3.70 8.32
C VAL A 569 -1.76 -2.99 9.23
N ILE A 570 -0.96 -3.77 9.95
CA ILE A 570 0.16 -3.27 10.74
C ILE A 570 1.42 -3.29 9.86
N PRO A 571 2.00 -2.12 9.54
CA PRO A 571 3.26 -2.04 8.80
C PRO A 571 4.41 -2.70 9.54
N THR A 572 5.33 -3.35 8.80
CA THR A 572 6.72 -3.43 9.27
C THR A 572 7.22 -1.99 9.32
N THR A 573 7.28 -1.38 10.50
CA THR A 573 7.66 0.02 10.68
C THR A 573 8.54 0.19 11.88
N MET A 574 9.39 1.22 11.78
CA MET A 574 10.21 1.65 12.88
C MET A 574 9.36 2.09 14.08
N PRO A 575 9.77 1.72 15.29
CA PRO A 575 9.05 2.05 16.50
C PRO A 575 9.22 3.51 16.92
N GLY A 576 8.24 4.00 17.68
CA GLY A 576 8.37 5.26 18.42
C GLY A 576 8.04 6.52 17.62
N ALA A 577 7.19 6.39 16.61
CA ALA A 577 6.47 7.52 16.03
C ALA A 577 5.91 8.48 17.12
N PHE A 578 6.62 9.55 17.44
CA PHE A 578 6.19 10.54 18.45
C PHE A 578 5.01 11.35 17.88
N PHE A 579 4.03 11.68 18.73
CA PHE A 579 2.83 12.44 18.39
C PHE A 579 2.11 12.02 17.10
N TRP A 580 2.23 12.78 16.01
CA TRP A 580 1.41 12.67 14.80
C TRP A 580 1.59 11.38 13.98
N ARG A 581 2.68 10.63 14.19
CA ARG A 581 2.84 9.31 13.55
C ARG A 581 2.21 8.16 14.37
N ASN A 582 1.80 8.42 15.61
CA ASN A 582 1.06 7.47 16.43
C ASN A 582 -0.44 7.64 16.18
N LYS A 583 -1.08 6.66 15.53
CA LYS A 583 -2.51 6.71 15.22
C LYS A 583 -3.39 6.91 16.47
N GLY A 584 -3.05 6.28 17.59
CA GLY A 584 -3.77 6.48 18.84
C GLY A 584 -3.69 7.92 19.36
N PHE A 585 -2.52 8.56 19.23
CA PHE A 585 -2.39 9.99 19.55
C PHE A 585 -3.17 10.87 18.57
N VAL A 586 -3.09 10.61 17.26
CA VAL A 586 -3.83 11.35 16.24
C VAL A 586 -5.33 11.31 16.52
N GLU A 587 -5.86 10.12 16.84
CA GLU A 587 -7.26 9.93 17.20
C GLU A 587 -7.62 10.70 18.46
N HIS A 588 -6.85 10.52 19.53
CA HIS A 588 -7.06 11.25 20.78
C HIS A 588 -7.03 12.77 20.56
N ALA A 589 -6.04 13.28 19.82
CA ALA A 589 -5.91 14.70 19.52
C ALA A 589 -7.11 15.25 18.75
N LYS A 590 -7.71 14.46 17.84
CA LYS A 590 -8.95 14.83 17.17
C LYS A 590 -10.14 14.84 18.12
N GLU A 591 -10.26 13.83 18.98
CA GLU A 591 -11.36 13.71 19.94
C GLU A 591 -11.39 14.83 20.96
N VAL A 592 -10.21 15.25 21.47
CA VAL A 592 -10.11 16.32 22.47
C VAL A 592 -9.95 17.72 21.86
N GLY A 593 -9.96 17.84 20.53
CA GLY A 593 -9.82 19.11 19.82
C GLY A 593 -8.40 19.68 19.74
N LEU A 594 -7.39 18.97 20.26
CA LEU A 594 -5.97 19.33 20.10
C LEU A 594 -5.54 19.39 18.63
N ALA A 595 -6.18 18.63 17.74
CA ALA A 595 -5.94 18.69 16.30
C ALA A 595 -6.21 20.08 15.68
N ASN A 596 -6.97 20.95 16.36
CA ASN A 596 -7.20 22.32 15.91
C ASN A 596 -6.00 23.25 16.18
N MET A 597 -5.01 22.80 16.94
CA MET A 597 -3.78 23.54 17.20
C MET A 597 -2.72 23.10 16.18
N PRO A 598 -2.30 23.98 15.24
CA PRO A 598 -1.33 23.61 14.21
C PRO A 598 -0.02 23.04 14.77
N GLN A 599 0.38 23.47 15.97
CA GLN A 599 1.58 23.01 16.68
C GLN A 599 1.54 21.51 17.03
N VAL A 600 0.35 20.91 17.08
CA VAL A 600 0.16 19.48 17.37
C VAL A 600 0.51 18.62 16.15
N GLY A 601 0.57 19.20 14.95
CA GLY A 601 0.94 18.49 13.72
C GLY A 601 -0.08 17.43 13.29
N VAL A 602 -1.30 17.46 13.84
CA VAL A 602 -2.39 16.57 13.47
C VAL A 602 -3.37 17.36 12.61
N VAL A 603 -3.66 16.86 11.41
CA VAL A 603 -4.65 17.48 10.53
C VAL A 603 -6.06 17.05 11.01
N PRO A 604 -6.94 18.00 11.43
CA PRO A 604 -8.25 17.69 12.01
C PRO A 604 -9.15 16.96 11.02
N ASP A 605 -9.30 17.52 9.81
CA ASP A 605 -10.13 17.00 8.73
C ASP A 605 -9.26 16.60 7.53
N ALA A 606 -9.50 15.41 6.97
CA ALA A 606 -8.93 14.99 5.71
C ALA A 606 -10.05 14.51 4.79
N HIS A 607 -9.82 14.70 3.48
CA HIS A 607 -10.75 14.50 2.37
C HIS A 607 -11.44 13.14 2.30
#